data_AF-A0A954E4L1-F1
#
_entry.id   AF-A0A954E4L1-F1
#
_cell.length_a   1.000
_cell.length_b   1.000
_cell.length_c   1.000
_cell.angle_alpha   90.00
_cell.angle_beta   90.00
_cell.angle_gamma   90.00
#
_symmetry.space_group_name_H-M   'P 1'
#
loop_
_entity.id
_entity.type
_entity.pdbx_description
1 polymer ?
#
loop_
_entity_poly.entity_id
_entity_poly.type
_entity_poly.pdbx_seq_one_letter_code
_entity_poly.pdbx_strand_id
1 'polypeptide(L)'
;MRNMLHSLEENFKSFAGRFVRSYWQVVKNGDFQMPPNEPVEETVEELIADVSFTTGVRDASRKSKAVYELLMTGKLGDGWRFGFRWDHDRWKLIDCTARSDNESQPHDLLGEIYSKYFSPFLLHVTDAANAKQSI
;
A
#
# COMPACT_ATOMS: atom_id res chain seq x y z
N MET A 1 8.36 26.40 -4.43
CA MET A 1 7.39 25.41 -3.90
C MET A 1 6.85 24.45 -4.96
N ARG A 2 6.48 24.86 -6.20
CA ARG A 2 6.01 23.93 -7.26
C ARG A 2 7.00 22.81 -7.61
N ASN A 3 8.30 23.11 -7.71
CA ASN A 3 9.32 22.10 -8.07
C ASN A 3 9.50 21.00 -7.01
N MET A 4 9.25 21.32 -5.73
CA MET A 4 9.38 20.37 -4.62
C MET A 4 8.19 19.42 -4.54
N LEU A 5 6.98 19.91 -4.82
CA LEU A 5 5.77 19.08 -4.85
C LEU A 5 5.84 18.04 -5.99
N HIS A 6 6.24 18.48 -7.17
CA HIS A 6 6.40 17.59 -8.33
C HIS A 6 7.47 16.51 -8.11
N SER A 7 8.58 16.86 -7.46
CA SER A 7 9.61 15.88 -7.07
C SER A 7 9.09 14.86 -6.04
N LEU A 8 8.28 15.29 -5.07
CA LEU A 8 7.70 14.36 -4.08
C LEU A 8 6.64 13.43 -4.69
N GLU A 9 5.86 13.89 -5.65
CA GLU A 9 4.90 13.05 -6.36
C GLU A 9 5.59 11.94 -7.17
N GLU A 10 6.67 12.26 -7.89
CA GLU A 10 7.47 11.25 -8.60
C GLU A 10 8.18 10.30 -7.63
N ASN A 11 8.73 10.82 -6.53
CA ASN A 11 9.30 10.00 -5.46
C ASN A 11 8.25 9.07 -4.85
N PHE A 12 7.01 9.55 -4.69
CA PHE A 12 5.91 8.76 -4.17
C PHE A 12 5.49 7.66 -5.15
N LYS A 13 5.38 7.94 -6.46
CA LYS A 13 5.12 6.91 -7.48
C LYS A 13 6.15 5.79 -7.44
N SER A 14 7.42 6.17 -7.34
CA SER A 14 8.53 5.22 -7.21
C SER A 14 8.40 4.38 -5.93
N PHE A 15 8.08 5.02 -4.80
CA PHE A 15 7.81 4.32 -3.54
C PHE A 15 6.61 3.38 -3.64
N ALA A 16 5.49 3.81 -4.23
CA ALA A 16 4.28 3.01 -4.38
C ALA A 16 4.54 1.72 -5.16
N GLY A 17 5.31 1.78 -6.26
CA GLY A 17 5.72 0.57 -6.99
C GLY A 17 6.56 -0.40 -6.14
N ARG A 18 7.47 0.14 -5.30
CA ARG A 18 8.24 -0.69 -4.34
C ARG A 18 7.38 -1.24 -3.22
N PHE A 19 6.38 -0.48 -2.78
CA PHE A 19 5.41 -0.89 -1.76
C PHE A 19 4.58 -2.06 -2.24
N VAL A 20 3.94 -1.96 -3.42
CA VAL A 20 3.14 -3.05 -4.01
C VAL A 20 3.97 -4.32 -4.17
N ARG A 21 5.22 -4.20 -4.66
CA ARG A 21 6.11 -5.37 -4.75
C ARG A 21 6.44 -5.98 -3.39
N SER A 22 6.76 -5.14 -2.41
CA SER A 22 7.15 -5.61 -1.08
C SER A 22 5.96 -6.23 -0.35
N TYR A 23 4.74 -5.72 -0.58
CA TYR A 23 3.49 -6.32 -0.10
C TYR A 23 3.39 -7.78 -0.54
N TRP A 24 3.47 -8.03 -1.85
CA TRP A 24 3.33 -9.39 -2.40
C TRP A 24 4.51 -10.29 -2.06
N GLN A 25 5.73 -9.75 -1.91
CA GLN A 25 6.88 -10.51 -1.42
C GLN A 25 6.66 -11.02 0.01
N VAL A 26 6.21 -10.16 0.92
CA VAL A 26 5.96 -10.54 2.32
C VAL A 26 4.82 -11.55 2.42
N VAL A 27 3.76 -11.38 1.61
CA VAL A 27 2.67 -12.36 1.49
C VAL A 27 3.20 -13.71 0.99
N LYS A 28 3.96 -13.74 -0.11
CA LYS A 28 4.49 -14.97 -0.71
C LYS A 28 5.44 -15.72 0.22
N ASN A 29 6.30 -15.00 0.94
CA ASN A 29 7.25 -15.59 1.87
C ASN A 29 6.58 -16.16 3.13
N GLY A 30 5.35 -15.74 3.44
CA GLY A 30 4.69 -16.08 4.69
C GLY A 30 5.36 -15.45 5.92
N ASP A 31 6.11 -14.36 5.73
CA ASP A 31 6.84 -13.65 6.79
C ASP A 31 5.91 -13.09 7.88
N PHE A 32 4.62 -12.92 7.55
CA PHE A 32 3.55 -12.55 8.47
C PHE A 32 2.42 -13.57 8.41
N GLN A 33 2.13 -14.23 9.55
CA GLN A 33 0.97 -15.12 9.64
C GLN A 33 -0.31 -14.30 9.77
N MET A 34 -1.09 -14.25 8.69
CA MET A 34 -2.39 -13.62 8.62
C MET A 34 -3.44 -14.68 8.26
N PRO A 35 -4.29 -15.11 9.21
CA PRO A 35 -5.33 -16.08 8.92
C PRO A 35 -6.28 -15.56 7.81
N PRO A 36 -6.84 -16.46 6.97
CA PRO A 36 -6.42 -17.84 6.80
C PRO A 36 -5.02 -17.91 6.16
N ASN A 37 -4.11 -18.69 6.76
CA ASN A 37 -2.75 -18.89 6.25
C ASN A 37 -2.77 -19.90 5.09
N GLU A 38 -3.41 -19.54 3.99
CA GLU A 38 -3.38 -20.36 2.78
C GLU A 38 -2.07 -20.12 2.03
N PRO A 39 -1.43 -21.20 1.53
CA PRO A 39 -0.22 -21.05 0.72
C PRO A 39 -0.59 -20.33 -0.58
N VAL A 40 0.11 -19.24 -0.87
CA VAL A 40 -0.01 -18.53 -2.15
C VAL A 40 0.82 -19.29 -3.18
N GLU A 41 0.18 -19.86 -4.19
CA GLU A 41 0.84 -20.66 -5.23
C GLU A 41 1.52 -19.76 -6.26
N GLU A 42 0.90 -18.63 -6.57
CA GLU A 42 1.33 -17.63 -7.55
C GLU A 42 2.69 -17.02 -7.21
N THR A 43 3.46 -16.70 -8.25
CA THR A 43 4.69 -15.91 -8.13
C THR A 43 4.39 -14.46 -7.76
N VAL A 44 5.39 -13.74 -7.25
CA VAL A 44 5.26 -12.30 -6.97
C VAL A 44 4.87 -11.53 -8.23
N GLU A 45 5.41 -11.93 -9.38
CA GLU A 45 5.15 -11.30 -10.67
C GLU A 45 3.70 -11.52 -11.12
N GLU A 46 3.14 -12.71 -10.94
CA GLU A 46 1.73 -13.00 -11.22
C GLU A 46 0.80 -12.20 -10.30
N LEU A 47 1.09 -12.15 -9.00
CA LEU A 47 0.30 -11.37 -8.02
C LEU A 47 0.32 -9.86 -8.36
N ILE A 48 1.46 -9.34 -8.80
CA ILE A 48 1.58 -7.94 -9.23
C ILE A 48 0.80 -7.70 -10.52
N ALA A 49 0.77 -8.67 -11.45
CA ALA A 49 0.03 -8.56 -12.70
C ALA A 49 -1.49 -8.61 -12.49
N ASP A 50 -1.96 -9.26 -11.42
CA ASP A 50 -3.38 -9.34 -11.05
C ASP A 50 -3.89 -8.12 -10.27
N VAL A 51 -3.02 -7.14 -9.99
CA VAL A 51 -3.41 -5.84 -9.42
C VAL A 51 -3.08 -4.70 -10.36
N SER A 52 -3.93 -3.69 -10.33
CA SER A 52 -3.61 -2.34 -10.83
C SER A 52 -3.38 -1.41 -9.64
N PHE A 53 -2.62 -0.33 -9.82
CA PHE A 53 -2.54 0.69 -8.80
C PHE A 53 -2.43 2.10 -9.36
N THR A 54 -2.96 3.07 -8.62
CA THR A 54 -2.91 4.50 -8.93
C THR A 54 -2.40 5.28 -7.72
N THR A 55 -1.81 6.43 -7.98
CA THR A 55 -1.24 7.31 -6.94
C THR A 55 -1.82 8.71 -7.05
N GLY A 56 -2.06 9.37 -5.92
CA GLY A 56 -2.56 10.75 -5.90
C GLY A 56 -2.17 11.52 -4.64
N VAL A 57 -2.62 12.76 -4.55
CA VAL A 57 -2.50 13.61 -3.36
C VAL A 57 -3.90 13.89 -2.83
N ARG A 58 -4.22 13.40 -1.63
CA ARG A 58 -5.55 13.54 -1.01
C ARG A 58 -5.73 14.88 -0.30
N ASP A 59 -4.71 15.30 0.44
CA ASP A 59 -4.72 16.57 1.15
C ASP A 59 -3.40 17.29 0.87
N ALA A 60 -3.52 18.46 0.24
CA ALA A 60 -2.40 19.37 -0.06
C ALA A 60 -2.54 20.70 0.68
N SER A 61 -3.28 20.74 1.80
CA SER A 61 -3.49 22.00 2.53
C SER A 61 -2.16 22.59 3.00
N ARG A 62 -2.05 23.92 2.98
CA ARG A 62 -0.84 24.63 3.44
C ARG A 62 -0.57 24.50 4.95
N LYS A 63 -1.52 23.95 5.73
CA LYS A 63 -1.44 23.83 7.20
C LYS A 63 -1.12 22.41 7.67
N SER A 64 -1.39 21.39 6.86
CA SER A 64 -1.09 19.98 7.13
C SER A 64 0.06 19.50 6.21
N LYS A 65 0.87 18.54 6.68
CA LYS A 65 1.80 17.83 5.78
C LYS A 65 0.96 17.07 4.75
N ALA A 66 1.33 17.19 3.48
CA ALA A 66 0.60 16.58 2.38
C ALA A 66 0.44 15.07 2.57
N VAL A 67 -0.73 14.56 2.22
CA VAL A 67 -1.04 13.13 2.25
C VAL A 67 -1.09 12.60 0.83
N TYR A 68 -0.28 11.58 0.58
CA TYR A 68 -0.18 10.87 -0.68
C TYR A 68 -0.92 9.56 -0.55
N GLU A 69 -1.67 9.18 -1.59
CA GLU A 69 -2.49 7.98 -1.58
C GLU A 69 -2.06 7.00 -2.64
N LEU A 70 -2.03 5.73 -2.26
CA LEU A 70 -1.94 4.58 -3.15
C LEU A 70 -3.29 3.87 -3.12
N LEU A 71 -3.95 3.75 -4.27
CA LEU A 71 -5.10 2.86 -4.46
C LEU A 71 -4.63 1.66 -5.26
N MET A 72 -4.63 0.48 -4.65
CA MET A 72 -4.38 -0.81 -5.28
C MET A 72 -5.71 -1.51 -5.51
N THR A 73 -5.96 -2.05 -6.69
CA THR A 73 -7.22 -2.71 -7.05
C THR A 73 -6.92 -4.07 -7.65
N GLY A 74 -7.47 -5.12 -7.05
CA GLY A 74 -7.41 -6.48 -7.56
C GLY A 74 -8.31 -6.68 -8.76
N LYS A 75 -8.02 -7.70 -9.56
CA LYS A 75 -8.77 -8.07 -10.77
C LYS A 75 -10.27 -8.26 -10.56
N LEU A 76 -10.69 -8.67 -9.36
CA LEU A 76 -12.09 -8.88 -9.00
C LEU A 76 -12.80 -7.60 -8.50
N GLY A 77 -12.10 -6.46 -8.44
CA GLY A 77 -12.66 -5.18 -7.99
C GLY A 77 -12.45 -4.88 -6.51
N ASP A 78 -11.68 -5.70 -5.79
CA ASP A 78 -11.31 -5.41 -4.40
C ASP A 78 -10.26 -4.28 -4.37
N GLY A 79 -10.54 -3.22 -3.64
CA GLY A 79 -9.69 -2.03 -3.54
C GLY A 79 -9.06 -1.88 -2.16
N TRP A 80 -7.76 -1.67 -2.12
CA TRP A 80 -7.01 -1.24 -0.94
C TRP A 80 -6.49 0.17 -1.14
N ARG A 81 -6.82 1.06 -0.23
CA ARG A 81 -6.34 2.44 -0.19
C ARG A 81 -5.41 2.62 0.98
N PHE A 82 -4.22 3.14 0.70
CA PHE A 82 -3.17 3.40 1.68
C PHE A 82 -2.80 4.89 1.66
N GLY A 83 -2.87 5.55 2.81
CA GLY A 83 -2.45 6.92 3.00
C GLY A 83 -1.03 7.00 3.55
N PHE A 84 -0.19 7.85 2.95
CA PHE A 84 1.18 8.07 3.34
C PHE A 84 1.51 9.54 3.53
N ARG A 85 2.49 9.79 4.38
CA ARG A 85 3.08 11.11 4.61
C ARG A 85 4.60 11.03 4.49
N TRP A 86 5.20 12.01 3.83
CA TRP A 86 6.65 12.17 3.86
C TRP A 86 7.08 12.79 5.19
N ASP A 87 7.97 12.10 5.91
CA ASP A 87 8.48 12.56 7.20
C ASP A 87 9.89 12.03 7.46
N HIS A 88 10.81 12.90 7.89
CA HIS A 88 12.21 12.55 8.19
C HIS A 88 12.85 11.66 7.12
N ASP A 89 12.74 12.08 5.86
CA ASP A 89 13.30 11.42 4.68
C ASP A 89 12.79 9.99 4.41
N ARG A 90 11.57 9.68 4.87
CA ARG A 90 10.90 8.41 4.58
C ARG A 90 9.39 8.56 4.48
N TRP A 91 8.77 7.60 3.79
CA TRP A 91 7.32 7.47 3.75
C TRP A 91 6.80 6.80 5.01
N LYS A 92 5.78 7.38 5.63
CA LYS A 92 5.07 6.86 6.79
C LYS A 92 3.64 6.52 6.42
N LEU A 93 3.24 5.29 6.65
CA LEU A 93 1.83 4.88 6.58
C LEU A 93 1.06 5.62 7.68
N ILE A 94 -0.06 6.24 7.33
CA ILE A 94 -0.93 6.97 8.27
C ILE A 94 -2.35 6.40 8.33
N ASP A 95 -2.82 5.79 7.25
CA ASP A 95 -4.09 5.08 7.21
C ASP A 95 -4.10 4.00 6.14
N CYS A 96 -4.99 3.02 6.31
CA CYS A 96 -5.28 1.97 5.36
C CYS A 96 -6.78 1.63 5.44
N THR A 97 -7.42 1.50 4.30
CA THR A 97 -8.82 1.05 4.19
C THR A 97 -8.94 0.09 3.01
N ALA A 98 -9.77 -0.93 3.12
CA ALA A 98 -10.11 -1.83 2.03
C ALA A 98 -11.62 -1.76 1.80
N ARG A 99 -12.03 -1.77 0.54
CA ARG A 99 -13.42 -1.76 0.11
C ARG A 99 -13.53 -2.55 -1.19
N SER A 100 -14.63 -3.28 -1.36
CA SER A 100 -15.00 -3.85 -2.66
C SER A 100 -15.77 -2.82 -3.48
N ASP A 101 -15.52 -2.74 -4.78
CA ASP A 101 -16.35 -1.97 -5.71
C ASP A 101 -17.72 -2.65 -5.93
N ASN A 102 -17.89 -3.91 -5.53
CA ASN A 102 -19.15 -4.62 -5.52
C ASN A 102 -19.79 -4.57 -4.12
N GLU A 103 -20.66 -3.59 -3.88
CA GLU A 103 -21.38 -3.44 -2.61
C GLU A 103 -22.23 -4.67 -2.23
N SER A 104 -22.58 -5.53 -3.21
CA SER A 104 -23.31 -6.78 -2.98
C SER A 104 -22.41 -7.96 -2.60
N GLN A 105 -21.09 -7.83 -2.80
CA GLN A 105 -20.07 -8.82 -2.46
C GLN A 105 -18.84 -8.12 -1.87
N PRO A 106 -18.96 -7.55 -0.66
CA PRO A 106 -17.80 -7.06 0.05
C PRO A 106 -16.92 -8.25 0.46
N HIS A 107 -15.83 -8.50 -0.27
CA HIS A 107 -14.72 -9.27 0.26
C HIS A 107 -14.05 -8.37 1.29
N ASP A 108 -14.57 -8.40 2.52
CA ASP A 108 -14.17 -7.51 3.60
C ASP A 108 -12.81 -7.96 4.15
N LEU A 109 -11.75 -7.72 3.37
CA LEU A 109 -10.38 -8.17 3.65
C LEU A 109 -9.75 -7.44 4.85
N LEU A 110 -10.43 -6.41 5.39
CA LEU A 110 -10.05 -5.67 6.60
C LEU A 110 -11.15 -5.68 7.67
N GLY A 111 -11.95 -6.74 7.77
CA GLY A 111 -12.83 -6.91 8.93
C GLY A 111 -12.06 -6.72 10.25
N GLU A 112 -12.75 -6.31 11.33
CA GLU A 112 -12.14 -5.96 12.63
C GLU A 112 -11.11 -7.00 13.12
N ILE A 113 -11.36 -8.28 12.83
CA ILE A 113 -10.51 -9.42 13.19
C ILE A 113 -9.11 -9.35 12.56
N TYR A 114 -9.01 -8.83 11.33
CA TYR A 114 -7.77 -8.75 10.54
C TYR A 114 -6.99 -7.46 10.77
N SER A 115 -7.67 -6.40 11.23
CA SER A 115 -7.06 -5.08 11.48
C SER A 115 -5.81 -5.14 12.38
N LYS A 116 -5.80 -6.02 13.38
CA LYS A 116 -4.69 -6.20 14.34
C LYS A 116 -3.43 -6.81 13.71
N TYR A 117 -3.57 -7.57 12.63
CA TYR A 117 -2.44 -8.16 11.91
C TYR A 117 -1.97 -7.26 10.78
N PHE A 118 -2.91 -6.53 10.16
CA PHE A 118 -2.63 -5.65 9.03
C PHE A 118 -1.72 -4.49 9.39
N SER A 119 -1.89 -3.85 10.55
CA SER A 119 -1.05 -2.71 10.92
C SER A 119 0.45 -3.08 11.05
N PRO A 120 0.85 -4.12 11.82
CA PRO A 120 2.23 -4.60 11.82
C PRO A 120 2.76 -5.02 10.45
N PHE A 121 1.95 -5.73 9.67
CA PHE A 121 2.31 -6.17 8.32
C PHE A 121 2.57 -4.98 7.39
N LEU A 122 1.67 -3.99 7.33
CA LEU A 122 1.84 -2.83 6.46
C LEU A 122 3.00 -1.93 6.90
N LEU A 123 3.28 -1.84 8.20
CA LEU A 123 4.47 -1.15 8.70
C LEU A 123 5.75 -1.84 8.20
N HIS A 124 5.80 -3.18 8.28
CA HIS A 124 6.92 -3.95 7.75
C HIS A 124 7.10 -3.75 6.23
N VAL A 125 6.01 -3.84 5.46
CA VAL A 125 6.02 -3.59 4.01
C VAL A 125 6.50 -2.16 3.70
N THR A 126 6.03 -1.17 4.47
CA THR A 126 6.44 0.23 4.32
C THR A 126 7.94 0.39 4.53
N ASP A 127 8.50 -0.27 5.54
CA ASP A 127 9.92 -0.18 5.86
C ASP A 127 10.78 -0.89 4.80
N ALA A 128 10.35 -2.05 4.31
CA ALA A 128 10.99 -2.73 3.18
C ALA A 128 10.98 -1.87 1.90
N ALA A 129 9.88 -1.16 1.63
CA ALA A 129 9.76 -0.28 0.47
C ALA A 129 10.64 0.98 0.58
N ASN A 130 10.80 1.52 1.79
CA ASN A 130 11.71 2.63 2.08
C ASN A 130 13.19 2.21 1.97
N ALA A 131 13.57 1.02 2.46
CA ALA A 131 14.97 0.55 2.43
C ALA A 131 15.54 0.44 1.00
N LYS A 132 14.67 0.05 0.06
CA LYS A 132 14.97 -0.05 -1.37
C LYS A 132 15.09 1.30 -2.10
N GLN A 133 14.97 2.44 -1.38
CA GLN A 133 15.22 3.79 -1.91
C GLN A 133 16.72 4.13 -1.99
N SER A 134 17.61 3.27 -1.49
CA SER A 134 19.06 3.50 -1.49
C SER A 134 19.65 3.36 -2.91
N ILE A 135 19.66 4.47 -3.68
CA ILE A 135 20.56 4.73 -4.81
C ILE A 135 21.00 6.19 -4.74
#